data_AF-A0A076H590-F1
#
_entry.id   AF-A0A076H590-F1
#
_cell.length_a   1.000
_cell.length_b   1.000
_cell.length_c   1.000
_cell.angle_alpha   90.00
_cell.angle_beta   90.00
_cell.angle_gamma   90.00
#
_symmetry.space_group_name_H-M   'P 1'
#
loop_
_entity.id
_entity.type
_entity.pdbx_description
1 polymer ?
#
loop_
_entity_poly.entity_id
_entity_poly.type
_entity_poly.pdbx_seq_one_letter_code
_entity_poly.pdbx_strand_id
1 'polypeptide(L)' 'MDQQPLHQFAVTYHCGNEWGEEMLESRDLGDAVEAAHALFPSSCRISIREVKQPTN' A
#
# COMPACT_ATOMS: atom_id res chain seq x y z
N MET A 1 -9.75 -23.12 7.77
CA MET A 1 -9.50 -21.67 7.87
C MET A 1 -8.85 -21.28 6.56
N ASP A 2 -9.62 -20.71 5.63
CA ASP A 2 -9.09 -20.22 4.35
C ASP A 2 -8.08 -19.11 4.63
N GLN A 3 -6.80 -19.39 4.42
CA GLN A 3 -5.77 -18.37 4.35
C GLN A 3 -6.04 -17.59 3.05
N GLN A 4 -6.92 -16.60 3.11
CA GLN A 4 -7.08 -15.64 2.02
C GLN A 4 -5.68 -15.10 1.70
N PRO A 5 -5.26 -15.10 0.42
CA PRO A 5 -3.93 -14.63 0.06
C PRO A 5 -3.78 -13.19 0.56
N LEU A 6 -2.84 -12.97 1.47
CA LEU A 6 -2.43 -11.63 1.85
C LEU A 6 -1.55 -11.11 0.72
N HIS A 7 -2.01 -10.03 0.11
CA HIS A 7 -1.29 -9.33 -0.95
C HIS A 7 -0.41 -8.26 -0.30
N GLN A 8 0.83 -8.16 -0.78
CA GLN A 8 1.73 -7.08 -0.39
C GLN A 8 1.55 -5.90 -1.33
N PHE A 9 1.45 -4.69 -0.79
CA PHE A 9 1.29 -3.45 -1.53
C PHE A 9 2.40 -2.47 -1.14
N ALA A 10 3.05 -1.89 -2.14
CA ALA A 10 3.97 -0.77 -1.96
C ALA A 10 3.22 0.54 -2.07
N VAL A 11 3.27 1.32 -1.00
CA VAL A 11 2.74 2.68 -0.92
C VAL A 11 3.90 3.64 -0.98
N THR A 12 4.09 4.26 -2.14
CA THR A 12 5.03 5.37 -2.28
C THR A 12 4.29 6.66 -1.99
N TYR A 13 4.77 7.46 -1.05
CA TYR A 13 4.13 8.72 -0.67
C TYR A 13 5.08 9.90 -0.90
N HIS A 14 4.48 11.04 -1.27
CA HIS A 14 5.18 12.30 -1.46
C HIS A 14 4.37 13.43 -0.80
N CYS A 15 4.85 13.89 0.35
CA CYS A 15 4.25 14.92 1.19
C CYS A 15 5.15 16.15 1.20
N GLY A 16 4.93 17.11 0.29
CA GLY A 16 5.76 18.32 0.20
C GLY A 16 7.20 18.00 -0.19
N ASN A 17 8.13 18.05 0.76
CA ASN A 17 9.55 17.71 0.55
C ASN A 17 9.92 16.30 1.04
N GLU A 18 8.99 15.60 1.68
CA GLU A 18 9.19 14.27 2.22
C GLU A 18 8.70 13.23 1.22
N TRP A 19 9.55 12.25 0.92
CA TRP A 19 9.21 11.12 0.07
C TRP A 19 9.66 9.84 0.74
N GLY A 20 8.85 8.79 0.59
CA GLY A 20 9.14 7.50 1.18
C GLY A 20 8.33 6.38 0.53
N GLU A 21 8.64 5.16 0.94
CA GLU A 21 7.91 3.97 0.54
C GLU A 21 7.61 3.14 1.79
N GLU A 22 6.38 2.66 1.87
CA GLU A 22 5.91 1.77 2.94
C GLU A 22 5.30 0.50 2.34
N MET A 23 5.46 -0.62 3.04
CA MET A 23 4.87 -1.90 2.70
C MET A 23 3.60 -2.10 3.53
N LEU A 24 2.47 -2.34 2.87
CA LEU A 24 1.23 -2.73 3.49
C LEU A 24 0.86 -4.16 3.08
N GLU A 25 0.36 -4.93 4.03
CA GLU A 25 -0.23 -6.24 3.77
C GLU A 25 -1.74 -6.12 3.87
N SER A 26 -2.43 -6.51 2.80
CA SER A 26 -3.88 -6.36 2.71
C SER A 26 -4.49 -7.48 1.89
N ARG A 27 -5.78 -7.73 2.08
CA ARG A 27 -6.53 -8.76 1.34
C ARG A 27 -6.84 -8.33 -0.08
N ASP A 28 -6.97 -7.03 -0.32
CA ASP A 28 -7.27 -6.45 -1.63
C ASP A 28 -6.78 -5.01 -1.71
N LEU A 29 -6.78 -4.47 -2.95
CA LEU A 29 -6.35 -3.11 -3.24
C LEU A 29 -7.22 -2.06 -2.54
N GLY A 30 -8.52 -2.31 -2.36
CA GLY A 30 -9.43 -1.39 -1.69
C GLY A 30 -9.06 -1.21 -0.22
N ASP A 31 -8.94 -2.31 0.54
CA ASP A 31 -8.47 -2.26 1.94
C ASP A 31 -7.07 -1.59 2.02
N ALA A 32 -6.19 -1.84 1.04
CA ALA A 32 -4.86 -1.22 1.01
C ALA A 32 -4.90 0.29 0.78
N VAL A 33 -5.80 0.78 -0.09
CA VAL A 33 -6.02 2.20 -0.36
C VAL A 33 -6.58 2.90 0.88
N GLU A 34 -7.58 2.30 1.54
CA GLU A 34 -8.15 2.85 2.76
C GLU A 34 -7.12 2.94 3.89
N ALA A 35 -6.31 1.88 4.07
CA ALA A 35 -5.21 1.89 5.03
C ALA A 35 -4.18 2.99 4.72
N ALA A 36 -3.78 3.14 3.46
CA ALA A 36 -2.85 4.19 3.05
C ALA A 36 -3.43 5.59 3.24
N HIS A 37 -4.71 5.82 2.94
CA HIS A 37 -5.38 7.10 3.22
C HIS A 37 -5.54 7.40 4.72
N ALA A 38 -5.62 6.37 5.56
CA ALA A 38 -5.61 6.54 7.01
C ALA A 38 -4.23 6.95 7.55
N LEU A 39 -3.15 6.51 6.88
CA LEU A 39 -1.76 6.80 7.26
C LEU A 39 -1.25 8.13 6.72
N PHE A 40 -1.60 8.46 5.47
CA PHE A 40 -1.14 9.67 4.79
C PHE A 40 -2.29 10.67 4.64
N PRO A 41 -2.11 11.94 5.06
CA PRO A 41 -3.12 12.96 4.88
C PRO A 41 -3.40 13.21 3.39
N SER A 42 -4.61 13.66 3.06
CA SER A 42 -5.06 13.90 1.68
C SER A 42 -4.25 14.95 0.90
N SER A 43 -3.42 15.74 1.58
CA SER A 43 -2.45 16.64 0.96
C SER A 43 -1.22 15.92 0.37
N CYS A 44 -0.99 14.66 0.75
CA CYS A 44 0.09 13.85 0.24
C CYS A 44 -0.31 13.16 -1.06
N ARG A 45 0.59 13.15 -2.03
CA ARG A 45 0.40 12.33 -3.23
C ARG A 45 0.88 10.93 -2.94
N ILE A 46 -0.04 9.98 -2.90
CA ILE A 46 0.28 8.56 -2.70
C ILE A 46 0.10 7.77 -4.00
N SER A 47 0.93 6.76 -4.19
CA SER A 47 0.83 5.78 -5.26
C SER A 47 0.94 4.39 -4.66
N ILE A 48 -0.06 3.55 -4.92
CA ILE A 48 -0.12 2.19 -4.40
C ILE A 48 0.03 1.22 -5.55
N ARG A 49 0.91 0.22 -5.38
CA ARG A 49 1.09 -0.88 -6.33
C ARG A 49 1.13 -2.21 -5.61
N GLU A 50 0.50 -3.22 -6.17
CA GLU A 50 0.66 -4.60 -5.69
C GLU A 50 2.07 -5.11 -6.00
N VAL A 51 2.74 -5.65 -4.99
CA VAL A 51 4.01 -6.36 -5.11
C VAL A 51 3.69 -7.82 -5.38
N LYS A 52 3.69 -8.22 -6.65
CA LYS A 52 3.65 -9.63 -7.01
C LYS A 52 4.96 -10.26 -6.59
N GLN A 53 4.92 -11.13 -5.58
CA GLN A 53 6.08 -11.95 -5.25
C GLN A 53 6.46 -12.76 -6.49
N PRO A 54 7.75 -12.80 -6.89
CA PRO A 54 8.17 -13.60 -8.01
C PRO A 54 7.83 -15.06 -7.72
N THR A 55 6.92 -15.62 -8.52
CA THR A 55 6.63 -17.05 -8.48
C THR A 55 7.83 -17.75 -9.10
N ASN A 56 8.78 -18.12 -8.26
CA ASN A 56 10.02 -18.80 -8.68
C ASN A 56 9.78 -20.29 -8.88
#